data_AF-A0A7S0CP06-F1
#
_entry.id   AF-A0A7S0CP06-F1
#
_cell.length_a   1.000
_cell.length_b   1.000
_cell.length_c   1.000
_cell.angle_alpha   90.00
_cell.angle_beta   90.00
_cell.angle_gamma   90.00
#
_symmetry.space_group_name_H-M   'P 1'
#
loop_
_entity.id
_entity.type
_entity.pdbx_description
1 polymer ?
#
loop_
_entity_poly.entity_id
_entity_poly.type
_entity_poly.pdbx_seq_one_letter_code
_entity_poly.pdbx_strand_id
1 'polypeptide(L)'
;VTSVQVGDHVIPCYTPQCCEASCIFCQSPKTNLCPKIRGTQGKGVMPDGTSRFHLEDGTEIFHFMGCSTMSEYTVLADISCAKIDKDAPLEKMCLFGCGVSTGLGAVWNTCKVEVNSTVAVFGLGAVGLAVIQG
;
A
#
# COMPACT_ATOMS: atom_id res chain seq x y z
N VAL A 1 -6.10 8.24 14.94
CA VAL A 1 -6.67 6.96 14.46
C VAL A 1 -8.16 6.91 14.73
N THR A 2 -8.97 7.17 13.71
CA THR A 2 -10.46 7.08 13.75
C THR A 2 -11.03 6.12 12.69
N SER A 3 -10.22 5.72 11.72
CA SER A 3 -10.61 4.88 10.57
C SER A 3 -10.54 3.38 10.83
N VAL A 4 -9.86 2.96 11.91
CA VAL A 4 -9.68 1.55 12.31
C VAL A 4 -9.77 1.43 13.82
N GLN A 5 -10.11 0.23 14.29
CA GLN A 5 -10.13 -0.13 15.71
C GLN A 5 -9.49 -1.51 15.95
N VAL A 6 -9.23 -1.83 17.23
CA VAL A 6 -8.70 -3.15 17.62
C VAL A 6 -9.62 -4.27 17.11
N GLY A 7 -9.02 -5.28 16.49
CA GLY A 7 -9.74 -6.42 15.92
C GLY A 7 -10.13 -6.27 14.45
N ASP A 8 -9.97 -5.08 13.85
CA ASP A 8 -10.18 -4.92 12.41
C ASP A 8 -9.11 -5.66 11.59
N HIS A 9 -9.53 -6.29 10.49
CA HIS A 9 -8.62 -6.78 9.46
C HIS A 9 -8.19 -5.61 8.57
N VAL A 10 -6.88 -5.51 8.32
CA VAL A 10 -6.29 -4.41 7.55
C VAL A 10 -5.23 -4.90 6.57
N ILE A 11 -5.09 -4.17 5.46
CA ILE A 11 -3.97 -4.28 4.54
C ILE A 11 -3.09 -3.03 4.71
N PRO A 12 -1.79 -3.18 4.98
CA PRO A 12 -0.85 -2.06 4.97
C PRO A 12 -0.67 -1.49 3.55
N CYS A 13 -0.80 -0.18 3.41
CA CYS A 13 -0.67 0.54 2.15
C CYS A 13 0.64 1.35 2.12
N TYR A 14 1.58 0.90 1.30
CA TYR A 14 2.85 1.62 1.10
C TYR A 14 2.65 3.02 0.54
N THR A 15 1.71 3.18 -0.41
CA THR A 15 1.29 4.52 -0.83
C THR A 15 0.14 4.96 0.08
N PRO A 16 0.32 6.03 0.86
CA PRO A 16 -0.69 6.47 1.82
C PRO A 16 -1.85 7.18 1.11
N GLN A 17 -2.93 7.42 1.83
CA GLN A 17 -4.02 8.29 1.40
C GLN A 17 -4.49 9.15 2.58
N CYS A 18 -4.01 10.39 2.68
CA CYS A 18 -4.32 11.24 3.84
C CYS A 18 -5.73 11.84 3.81
N CYS A 19 -6.38 11.90 2.64
CA CYS A 19 -7.73 12.46 2.44
C CYS A 19 -7.91 13.92 2.91
N GLU A 20 -6.84 14.63 3.28
CA GLU A 20 -6.91 16.04 3.68
C GLU A 20 -7.40 16.89 2.50
N ALA A 21 -8.28 17.86 2.77
CA ALA A 21 -8.80 18.78 1.77
C ALA A 21 -7.68 19.63 1.11
N SER A 22 -6.60 19.91 1.86
CA SER A 22 -5.41 20.62 1.38
C SER A 22 -4.47 19.76 0.51
N CYS A 23 -4.64 18.43 0.50
CA CYS A 23 -3.79 17.54 -0.27
C CYS A 23 -4.28 17.44 -1.72
N ILE A 24 -3.72 18.27 -2.61
CA ILE A 24 -4.09 18.30 -4.03
C ILE A 24 -3.97 16.94 -4.74
N PHE A 25 -3.11 16.04 -4.25
CA PHE A 25 -2.96 14.69 -4.79
C PHE A 25 -4.14 13.80 -4.38
N CYS A 26 -4.53 13.80 -3.11
CA CYS A 26 -5.68 13.00 -2.65
C CYS A 26 -7.02 13.53 -3.16
N GLN A 27 -7.09 14.83 -3.49
CA GLN A 27 -8.28 15.45 -4.08
C GLN A 27 -8.31 15.38 -5.62
N SER A 28 -7.26 14.85 -6.25
CA SER A 28 -7.18 14.77 -7.71
C SER A 28 -7.71 13.44 -8.23
N PRO A 29 -8.57 13.44 -9.26
CA PRO A 29 -9.03 12.20 -9.89
C PRO A 29 -7.96 11.55 -10.80
N LYS A 30 -6.79 12.20 -10.95
CA LYS A 30 -5.74 11.78 -11.89
C LYS A 30 -4.60 11.01 -11.22
N THR A 31 -4.54 10.96 -9.89
CA THR A 31 -3.42 10.35 -9.16
C THR A 31 -3.86 9.76 -7.84
N ASN A 32 -3.15 8.73 -7.41
CA ASN A 32 -3.24 8.13 -6.08
C ASN A 32 -1.94 8.32 -5.26
N LEU A 33 -1.00 9.14 -5.74
CA LEU A 33 0.35 9.26 -5.17
C LEU A 33 0.42 10.34 -4.08
N CYS A 34 -0.21 10.09 -2.93
CA CYS A 34 -0.17 11.03 -1.81
C CYS A 34 1.29 11.26 -1.33
N PRO A 35 1.76 12.53 -1.25
CA PRO A 35 3.13 12.82 -0.86
C PRO A 35 3.35 12.92 0.66
N LYS A 36 2.27 12.88 1.47
CA LYS A 36 2.25 13.32 2.88
C LYS A 36 3.40 12.79 3.74
N ILE A 37 3.70 11.50 3.61
CA ILE A 37 4.76 10.82 4.39
C ILE A 37 5.86 10.23 3.51
N ARG A 38 5.93 10.62 2.24
CA ARG A 38 6.85 10.01 1.27
C ARG A 38 8.31 10.27 1.62
N GLY A 39 8.60 11.45 2.17
CA GLY A 39 9.95 11.83 2.59
C GLY A 39 10.48 11.02 3.78
N THR A 40 9.63 10.65 4.74
CA THR A 40 10.03 9.81 5.88
C THR A 40 10.05 8.34 5.50
N GLN A 41 9.10 7.87 4.69
CA GLN A 41 9.10 6.52 4.14
C GLN A 41 10.40 6.20 3.38
N GLY A 42 10.88 7.11 2.54
CA GLY A 42 12.14 6.94 1.80
C GLY A 42 13.39 6.93 2.69
N LYS A 43 13.30 7.45 3.92
CA LYS A 43 14.35 7.41 4.94
C LYS A 43 14.25 6.21 5.87
N GLY A 44 13.19 5.40 5.74
CA GLY A 44 12.95 4.24 6.59
C GLY A 44 12.52 4.58 8.02
N VAL A 45 11.81 5.69 8.22
CA VAL A 45 11.32 6.13 9.54
C VAL A 45 9.85 6.50 9.50
N MET A 46 9.22 6.52 10.68
CA MET A 46 7.83 6.96 10.86
C MET A 46 7.68 8.47 10.59
N PRO A 47 6.45 9.01 10.48
CA PRO A 47 6.23 10.44 10.21
C PRO A 47 6.88 11.39 11.23
N ASP A 48 7.14 10.93 12.44
CA ASP A 48 7.84 11.67 13.50
C ASP A 48 9.38 11.59 13.40
N GLY A 49 9.90 10.91 12.37
CA GLY A 49 11.34 10.79 12.11
C GLY A 49 12.04 9.68 12.89
N THR A 50 11.31 8.82 13.60
CA THR A 50 11.90 7.75 14.44
C THR A 50 11.54 6.35 13.96
N SER A 51 12.33 5.34 14.31
CA SER A 51 11.92 3.94 14.14
C SER A 51 11.01 3.43 15.26
N ARG A 52 10.38 2.27 15.01
CA ARG A 52 9.65 1.47 16.00
C ARG A 52 10.31 0.11 16.24
N PHE A 53 11.37 -0.19 15.50
CA PHE A 53 12.08 -1.46 15.56
C PHE A 53 13.48 -1.24 16.11
N HIS A 54 13.83 -2.03 17.13
CA HIS A 54 15.15 -2.06 17.72
C HIS A 54 15.50 -3.52 18.00
N LEU A 55 16.77 -3.88 17.84
CA LEU A 55 17.31 -5.14 18.35
C LEU A 55 17.42 -5.09 19.89
N GLU A 56 17.67 -6.23 20.51
CA GLU A 56 17.84 -6.34 21.97
C GLU A 56 19.00 -5.47 22.50
N ASP A 57 20.04 -5.27 21.69
CA ASP A 57 21.18 -4.42 22.00
C ASP A 57 20.91 -2.92 21.79
N GLY A 58 19.68 -2.57 21.40
CA GLY A 58 19.26 -1.19 21.11
C GLY A 58 19.59 -0.70 19.70
N THR A 59 20.19 -1.53 18.84
CA THR A 59 20.45 -1.16 17.44
C THR A 59 19.15 -0.87 16.71
N GLU A 60 19.03 0.33 16.15
CA GLU A 60 17.86 0.74 15.36
C GLU A 60 17.74 -0.07 14.07
N ILE A 61 16.53 -0.56 13.78
CA ILE A 61 16.18 -1.17 12.49
C ILE A 61 15.25 -0.22 11.75
N PHE A 62 15.56 0.09 10.50
CA PHE A 62 14.71 0.97 9.69
C PHE A 62 13.42 0.28 9.24
N HIS A 63 12.38 1.09 9.11
CA HIS A 63 11.15 0.69 8.44
C HIS A 63 11.39 0.52 6.94
N PHE A 64 10.64 -0.39 6.32
CA PHE A 64 10.61 -0.54 4.87
C PHE A 64 9.26 -0.10 4.31
N MET A 65 9.28 0.90 3.43
CA MET A 65 8.10 1.43 2.72
C MET A 65 6.96 1.91 3.64
N GLY A 66 7.25 2.16 4.93
CA GLY A 66 6.23 2.49 5.93
C GLY A 66 5.27 1.35 6.27
N CYS A 67 5.61 0.11 5.91
CA CYS A 67 4.80 -1.09 6.16
C CYS A 67 5.53 -2.11 7.05
N SER A 68 6.76 -2.47 6.68
CA SER A 68 7.62 -3.39 7.46
C SER A 68 6.93 -4.72 7.83
N THR A 69 6.30 -5.38 6.86
CA THR A 69 5.43 -6.55 7.07
C THR A 69 6.16 -7.88 7.30
N MET A 70 7.50 -7.86 7.34
CA MET A 70 8.33 -9.03 7.69
C MET A 70 8.59 -9.07 9.21
N SER A 71 7.52 -8.94 10.00
CA SER A 71 7.52 -8.95 11.46
C SER A 71 6.14 -9.40 11.94
N GLU A 72 6.08 -10.09 13.08
CA GLU A 72 4.80 -10.49 13.69
C GLU A 72 3.93 -9.27 14.05
N TYR A 73 4.58 -8.15 14.38
CA TYR A 73 3.94 -6.87 14.65
C TYR A 73 4.64 -5.73 13.93
N THR A 74 3.87 -4.76 13.45
CA THR A 74 4.38 -3.54 12.83
C THR A 74 3.53 -2.34 13.25
N VAL A 75 4.09 -1.14 13.13
CA VAL A 75 3.40 0.12 13.41
C VAL A 75 3.32 0.91 12.11
N LEU A 76 2.11 1.35 11.77
CA LEU A 76 1.80 2.05 10.54
C LEU A 76 1.33 3.48 10.85
N ALA A 77 1.48 4.37 9.89
CA ALA A 77 0.68 5.60 9.88
C ALA A 77 -0.78 5.22 9.61
N ASP A 78 -1.75 5.85 10.27
CA ASP A 78 -3.17 5.53 10.08
C ASP A 78 -3.66 5.76 8.65
N ILE A 79 -3.09 6.75 7.96
CA ILE A 79 -3.28 7.02 6.52
C ILE A 79 -2.70 5.94 5.58
N SER A 80 -2.04 4.92 6.14
CA SER A 80 -1.47 3.75 5.45
C SER A 80 -2.15 2.45 5.85
N CYS A 81 -3.34 2.50 6.46
CA CYS A 81 -4.13 1.32 6.83
C CYS A 81 -5.43 1.28 6.04
N ALA A 82 -5.59 0.27 5.17
CA ALA A 82 -6.88 -0.01 4.53
C ALA A 82 -7.63 -1.10 5.31
N LYS A 83 -8.73 -0.74 5.94
CA LYS A 83 -9.67 -1.70 6.54
C LYS A 83 -10.31 -2.55 5.45
N ILE A 84 -10.37 -3.86 5.69
CA ILE A 84 -11.02 -4.83 4.81
C ILE A 84 -12.12 -5.58 5.54
N ASP A 85 -12.92 -6.33 4.78
CA ASP A 85 -13.93 -7.22 5.34
C ASP A 85 -13.27 -8.26 6.27
N LYS A 86 -13.88 -8.49 7.43
CA LYS A 86 -13.35 -9.43 8.43
C LYS A 86 -13.43 -10.87 7.92
N ASP A 87 -14.41 -11.19 7.09
CA ASP A 87 -14.65 -12.55 6.60
C ASP A 87 -13.75 -12.86 5.38
N ALA A 88 -12.99 -11.88 4.89
CA ALA A 88 -12.06 -12.08 3.79
C ALA A 88 -10.79 -12.83 4.24
N PRO A 89 -10.37 -13.89 3.51
CA PRO A 89 -9.19 -14.68 3.86
C PRO A 89 -7.89 -13.88 3.71
N LEU A 90 -7.24 -13.55 4.82
CA LEU A 90 -6.05 -12.69 4.87
C LEU A 90 -4.89 -13.21 4.02
N GLU A 91 -4.72 -14.54 3.94
CA GLU A 91 -3.69 -15.20 3.16
C GLU A 91 -3.83 -14.98 1.65
N LYS A 92 -5.02 -14.59 1.18
CA LYS A 92 -5.25 -14.17 -0.21
C LYS A 92 -5.29 -12.66 -0.34
N MET A 93 -5.92 -11.99 0.61
CA MET A 93 -6.09 -10.53 0.59
C MET A 93 -4.76 -9.79 0.67
N CYS A 94 -3.73 -10.37 1.29
CA CYS A 94 -2.39 -9.78 1.35
C CYS A 94 -1.82 -9.42 -0.04
N LEU A 95 -2.20 -10.15 -1.10
CA LEU A 95 -1.75 -9.90 -2.47
C LEU A 95 -2.24 -8.54 -3.04
N PHE A 96 -3.34 -8.01 -2.49
CA PHE A 96 -3.87 -6.69 -2.85
C PHE A 96 -3.09 -5.53 -2.22
N GLY A 97 -2.20 -5.80 -1.26
CA GLY A 97 -1.30 -4.78 -0.71
C GLY A 97 -0.28 -4.24 -1.72
N CYS A 98 -0.02 -4.97 -2.82
CA CYS A 98 0.86 -4.51 -3.89
C CYS A 98 0.57 -5.18 -5.24
N GLY A 99 0.94 -6.46 -5.41
CA GLY A 99 1.11 -7.04 -6.74
C GLY A 99 -0.17 -7.11 -7.57
N VAL A 100 -1.25 -7.64 -6.98
CA VAL A 100 -2.51 -7.84 -7.69
C VAL A 100 -3.19 -6.50 -8.00
N SER A 101 -3.26 -5.60 -7.02
CA SER A 101 -3.87 -4.28 -7.20
C SER A 101 -3.09 -3.43 -8.22
N THR A 102 -1.75 -3.56 -8.26
CA THR A 102 -0.91 -2.90 -9.27
C THR A 102 -1.23 -3.39 -10.68
N GLY A 103 -1.32 -4.70 -10.88
CA GLY A 103 -1.60 -5.28 -12.20
C GLY A 103 -2.99 -4.92 -12.71
N LEU A 104 -4.02 -5.20 -11.92
CA LEU A 104 -5.42 -4.86 -12.27
C LEU A 104 -5.60 -3.35 -12.48
N GLY A 105 -5.00 -2.55 -11.60
CA GLY A 105 -5.05 -1.09 -11.71
C GLY A 105 -4.38 -0.56 -12.97
N ALA A 106 -3.32 -1.20 -13.46
CA ALA A 106 -2.68 -0.81 -14.71
C ALA A 106 -3.64 -0.94 -15.90
N VAL A 107 -4.46 -1.97 -15.93
CA VAL A 107 -5.41 -2.22 -17.02
C VAL A 107 -6.65 -1.35 -16.89
N TRP A 108 -7.30 -1.32 -15.72
CA TRP A 108 -8.57 -0.63 -15.53
C TRP A 108 -8.43 0.88 -15.42
N ASN A 109 -7.41 1.35 -14.68
CA ASN A 109 -7.32 2.76 -14.29
C ASN A 109 -6.33 3.54 -15.17
N THR A 110 -5.18 2.94 -15.49
CA THR A 110 -4.10 3.61 -16.21
C THR A 110 -4.27 3.49 -17.73
N CYS A 111 -4.25 2.26 -18.25
CA CYS A 111 -4.35 1.98 -19.68
C CYS A 111 -5.80 2.06 -20.18
N LYS A 112 -6.78 1.80 -19.30
CA LYS A 112 -8.21 1.79 -19.60
C LYS A 112 -8.52 0.90 -20.80
N VAL A 113 -8.02 -0.34 -20.75
CA VAL A 113 -8.15 -1.30 -21.85
C VAL A 113 -9.62 -1.53 -22.18
N GLU A 114 -9.95 -1.41 -23.46
CA GLU A 114 -11.30 -1.60 -23.96
C GLU A 114 -11.54 -3.02 -24.45
N VAL A 115 -12.80 -3.43 -24.49
CA VAL A 115 -13.22 -4.74 -25.00
C VAL A 115 -12.70 -4.92 -26.44
N ASN A 116 -12.20 -6.12 -26.74
CA ASN A 116 -11.58 -6.49 -28.03
C ASN A 116 -10.22 -5.85 -28.34
N SER A 117 -9.60 -5.13 -27.39
CA SER A 117 -8.21 -4.67 -27.56
C SER A 117 -7.23 -5.84 -27.61
N THR A 118 -6.17 -5.71 -28.42
CA THR A 118 -5.00 -6.59 -28.35
C THR A 118 -3.95 -5.97 -27.42
N VAL A 119 -3.60 -6.66 -26.34
CA VAL A 119 -2.66 -6.18 -25.32
C VAL A 119 -1.41 -7.04 -25.29
N ALA A 120 -0.23 -6.41 -25.23
CA ALA A 120 1.03 -7.09 -25.00
C ALA A 120 1.49 -6.89 -23.55
N VAL A 121 1.81 -7.98 -22.85
CA VAL A 121 2.31 -7.96 -21.47
C VAL A 121 3.75 -8.46 -21.44
N PHE A 122 4.67 -7.61 -21.00
CA PHE A 122 6.08 -7.94 -20.90
C PHE A 122 6.42 -8.30 -19.44
N GLY A 123 6.64 -9.59 -19.19
CA GLY A 123 6.94 -10.14 -17.87
C GLY A 123 5.72 -10.86 -17.25
N LEU A 124 5.93 -12.10 -16.81
CA LEU A 124 4.86 -13.01 -16.34
C LEU A 124 5.01 -13.37 -14.86
N GLY A 125 5.50 -12.42 -14.05
CA GLY A 125 5.48 -12.53 -12.59
C GLY A 125 4.11 -12.16 -12.01
N ALA A 126 4.00 -12.06 -10.69
CA ALA A 126 2.72 -11.80 -10.00
C ALA A 126 1.95 -10.58 -10.54
N VAL A 127 2.65 -9.46 -10.80
CA VAL A 127 2.02 -8.24 -11.37
C VAL A 127 1.57 -8.47 -12.81
N GLY A 128 2.41 -9.08 -13.65
CA GLY A 128 2.09 -9.33 -15.05
C GLY A 128 0.94 -10.32 -15.24
N LEU A 129 0.87 -11.35 -14.40
CA LEU A 129 -0.27 -12.26 -14.36
C LEU A 129 -1.55 -11.54 -13.90
N ALA A 130 -1.44 -10.60 -12.96
CA ALA A 130 -2.58 -9.77 -12.57
C ALA A 130 -3.02 -8.80 -13.69
N VAL A 131 -2.11 -8.28 -14.51
CA VAL A 131 -2.45 -7.54 -15.75
C VAL A 131 -3.19 -8.42 -16.75
N ILE A 132 -2.78 -9.69 -16.91
CA ILE A 132 -3.49 -10.63 -17.80
C ILE A 132 -4.89 -10.96 -17.26
N GLN A 133 -5.03 -11.00 -15.93
CA GLN A 133 -6.28 -11.36 -15.27
C GLN A 133 -7.36 -10.28 -15.36
N GLY A 134 -7.01 -9.00 -15.49
CA GLY A 134 -8.02 -7.95 -15.45
C GLY A 134 -7.62 -6.74 -16.25
#